data_AF-A0A7S1EJB6-F1
#
_entry.id   AF-A0A7S1EJB6-F1
#
_cell.length_a   1.000
_cell.length_b   1.000
_cell.length_c   1.000
_cell.angle_alpha   90.00
_cell.angle_beta   90.00
_cell.angle_gamma   90.00
#
_symmetry.space_group_name_H-M   'P 1'
#
loop_
_entity.id
_entity.type
_entity.pdbx_description
1 polymer ?
#
loop_
_entity_poly.entity_id
_entity_poly.type
_entity_poly.pdbx_seq_one_letter_code
_entity_poly.pdbx_strand_id
1 'polypeptide(L)'
;EEQLARLARERDALAAQQTEAQLSALNAQIEPHFLFNTLANVKRLYETQPEQGRHMLVALIGYLRAALPGMRRHESSLAEELELVRHYLAILQMRMGERLSFAISAPAELQSARLPTLVLPTLVENA
;
A
#
# COMPACT_ATOMS: atom_id res chain seq x y z
N GLU A 1 30.81 -22.90 -24.50
CA GLU A 1 30.83 -22.01 -23.32
C GLU A 1 30.20 -20.64 -23.58
N GLU A 2 30.57 -19.96 -24.66
CA GLU A 2 29.99 -18.64 -25.05
C GLU A 2 28.46 -18.64 -25.17
N GLN A 3 27.89 -19.71 -25.73
CA GLN A 3 26.45 -19.83 -25.93
C GLN A 3 25.68 -20.02 -24.61
N LEU A 4 26.28 -20.69 -23.62
CA LEU A 4 25.72 -20.82 -22.27
C LEU A 4 25.78 -19.48 -21.52
N ALA A 5 26.88 -18.74 -21.65
CA ALA A 5 27.01 -17.40 -21.08
C ALA A 5 26.03 -16.41 -21.69
N ARG A 6 25.76 -16.51 -23.00
CA ARG A 6 24.73 -15.71 -23.68
C ARG A 6 23.33 -16.01 -23.16
N LEU A 7 22.96 -17.29 -23.06
CA LEU A 7 21.67 -17.72 -22.52
C LEU A 7 21.47 -17.30 -21.07
N ALA A 8 22.53 -17.36 -20.24
CA ALA A 8 22.48 -16.88 -18.86
C ALA A 8 22.20 -15.37 -18.80
N ARG A 9 22.89 -14.56 -19.61
CA ARG A 9 22.65 -13.11 -19.68
C ARG A 9 21.25 -12.76 -20.18
N GLU A 10 20.75 -13.51 -21.16
CA GLU A 10 19.41 -13.31 -21.73
C GLU A 10 18.32 -13.68 -20.72
N ARG A 11 18.52 -14.77 -19.97
CA ARG A 11 17.66 -15.14 -18.84
C ARG A 11 17.67 -14.06 -17.75
N ASP A 12 18.84 -13.56 -17.38
CA ASP A 12 18.96 -12.56 -16.31
C ASP A 12 18.35 -11.21 -16.73
N ALA A 13 18.49 -10.83 -18.02
CA ALA A 13 17.83 -9.65 -18.58
C ALA A 13 16.30 -9.80 -18.60
N LEU A 14 15.78 -10.98 -18.99
CA LEU A 14 14.35 -11.27 -18.94
C LEU A 14 13.80 -11.27 -17.51
N ALA A 15 14.56 -11.82 -16.54
CA ALA A 15 14.18 -11.80 -15.13
C ALA A 15 14.16 -10.37 -14.57
N ALA A 16 15.13 -9.52 -14.95
CA ALA A 16 15.17 -8.11 -14.60
C ALA A 16 13.97 -7.35 -15.20
N GLN A 17 13.66 -7.57 -16.48
CA GLN A 17 12.50 -6.96 -17.14
C GLN A 17 11.17 -7.42 -16.54
N GLN A 18 11.05 -8.70 -16.16
CA GLN A 18 9.88 -9.20 -15.43
C GLN A 18 9.74 -8.54 -14.06
N THR A 19 10.85 -8.41 -13.34
CA THR A 19 10.88 -7.75 -12.04
C THR A 19 10.51 -6.27 -12.18
N GLU A 20 11.03 -5.58 -13.19
CA GLU A 20 10.69 -4.18 -13.48
C GLU A 20 9.23 -4.01 -13.92
N ALA A 21 8.69 -4.92 -14.72
CA ALA A 21 7.28 -4.92 -15.09
C ALA A 21 6.36 -5.21 -13.89
N GLN A 22 6.75 -6.14 -13.01
CA GLN A 22 6.04 -6.43 -11.77
C GLN A 22 6.10 -5.24 -10.82
N LEU A 23 7.28 -4.61 -10.68
CA LEU A 23 7.49 -3.41 -9.88
C LEU A 23 6.76 -2.20 -10.47
N SER A 24 6.70 -2.04 -11.79
CA SER A 24 5.95 -0.97 -12.46
C SER A 24 4.44 -1.16 -12.29
N ALA A 25 3.96 -2.39 -12.41
CA ALA A 25 2.57 -2.74 -12.10
C ALA A 25 2.23 -2.55 -10.62
N LEU A 26 3.21 -2.66 -9.72
CA LEU A 26 3.07 -2.39 -8.28
C LEU A 26 3.15 -0.88 -7.97
N ASN A 27 4.10 -0.18 -8.60
CA ASN A 27 4.36 1.27 -8.50
C ASN A 27 3.20 2.12 -9.01
N ALA A 28 2.34 1.56 -9.85
CA ALA A 28 1.20 2.31 -10.34
C ALA A 28 0.24 2.72 -9.21
N GLN A 29 0.20 2.00 -8.06
CA GLN A 29 -0.89 2.16 -7.09
C GLN A 29 -0.54 1.95 -5.59
N ILE A 30 0.62 1.39 -5.22
CA ILE A 30 1.06 1.27 -3.81
C ILE A 30 2.52 1.71 -3.70
N GLU A 31 2.84 2.68 -2.83
CA GLU A 31 4.23 3.11 -2.57
C GLU A 31 5.04 1.92 -1.98
N PRO A 32 6.00 1.32 -2.71
CA PRO A 32 6.72 0.15 -2.21
C PRO A 32 7.51 0.45 -0.94
N HIS A 33 7.99 1.68 -0.82
CA HIS A 33 8.75 2.13 0.34
C HIS A 33 7.87 2.24 1.59
N PHE A 34 6.60 2.68 1.50
CA PHE A 34 5.64 2.57 2.60
C PHE A 34 5.48 1.13 3.08
N LEU A 35 5.32 0.18 2.15
CA LEU A 35 5.14 -1.24 2.49
C LEU A 35 6.35 -1.81 3.24
N PHE A 36 7.57 -1.60 2.72
CA PHE A 36 8.79 -2.08 3.37
C PHE A 36 9.00 -1.45 4.74
N ASN A 37 8.79 -0.14 4.88
CA ASN A 37 8.91 0.55 6.16
C ASN A 37 7.88 0.05 7.18
N THR A 38 6.65 -0.21 6.73
CA THR A 38 5.59 -0.73 7.59
C THR A 38 5.95 -2.14 8.08
N LEU A 39 6.43 -3.03 7.21
CA LEU A 39 6.88 -4.38 7.58
C LEU A 39 8.09 -4.37 8.52
N ALA A 40 9.08 -3.51 8.26
CA ALA A 40 10.22 -3.34 9.15
C ALA A 40 9.79 -2.87 10.54
N ASN A 41 8.80 -1.97 10.61
CA ASN A 41 8.25 -1.52 11.89
C ASN A 41 7.46 -2.63 12.60
N VAL A 42 6.67 -3.43 11.87
CA VAL A 42 6.00 -4.62 12.40
C VAL A 42 7.01 -5.58 13.03
N LYS A 43 8.10 -5.90 12.32
CA LYS A 43 9.17 -6.76 12.84
C LYS A 43 9.74 -6.22 14.17
N ARG A 44 10.10 -4.93 14.19
CA ARG A 44 10.62 -4.26 15.40
C ARG A 44 9.61 -4.25 16.55
N LEU A 45 8.32 -4.06 16.25
CA LEU A 45 7.27 -4.10 17.25
C LEU A 45 7.07 -5.51 17.80
N TYR A 46 7.21 -6.57 17.01
CA TYR A 46 7.17 -7.94 17.55
C TYR A 46 8.30 -8.22 18.55
N GLU A 47 9.46 -7.56 18.40
CA GLU A 47 10.58 -7.70 19.34
C GLU A 47 10.39 -6.90 20.64
N THR A 48 9.62 -5.81 20.60
CA THR A 48 9.54 -4.84 21.73
C THR A 48 8.16 -4.75 22.36
N GLN A 49 7.10 -4.81 21.55
CA GLN A 49 5.69 -4.60 21.92
C GLN A 49 4.78 -5.50 21.04
N PRO A 50 4.72 -6.82 21.30
CA PRO A 50 4.10 -7.80 20.39
C PRO A 50 2.64 -7.51 20.03
N GLU A 51 1.83 -7.04 20.97
CA GLU A 51 0.43 -6.67 20.71
C GLU A 51 0.31 -5.51 19.72
N GLN A 52 1.18 -4.51 19.80
CA GLN A 52 1.22 -3.42 18.81
C GLN A 52 1.68 -3.93 17.45
N GLY A 53 2.66 -4.86 17.42
CA GLY A 53 3.10 -5.52 16.19
C GLY A 53 1.96 -6.27 15.50
N ARG A 54 1.15 -7.00 16.28
CA ARG A 54 -0.06 -7.69 15.80
C ARG A 54 -1.08 -6.70 15.24
N HIS A 55 -1.37 -5.61 15.95
CA HIS A 55 -2.32 -4.61 15.46
C HIS A 55 -1.84 -3.93 14.18
N MET A 56 -0.55 -3.60 14.09
CA MET A 56 0.04 -2.98 12.90
C MET A 56 0.02 -3.94 11.70
N LEU A 57 0.27 -5.23 11.92
CA LEU A 57 0.15 -6.25 10.89
C LEU A 57 -1.30 -6.40 10.39
N VAL A 58 -2.29 -6.39 11.28
CA VAL A 58 -3.72 -6.42 10.91
C VAL A 58 -4.09 -5.18 10.10
N ALA A 59 -3.64 -3.99 10.50
CA ALA A 59 -3.88 -2.76 9.77
C ALA A 59 -3.25 -2.80 8.36
N LEU A 60 -2.03 -3.32 8.23
CA LEU A 60 -1.37 -3.52 6.93
C LEU A 60 -2.12 -4.51 6.04
N ILE A 61 -2.62 -5.63 6.59
CA ILE A 61 -3.45 -6.58 5.85
C ILE A 61 -4.75 -5.91 5.38
N GLY A 62 -5.38 -5.09 6.22
CA GLY A 62 -6.55 -4.30 5.86
C GLY A 62 -6.27 -3.32 4.71
N TYR A 63 -5.18 -2.57 4.81
CA TYR A 63 -4.71 -1.67 3.75
C TYR A 63 -4.53 -2.41 2.41
N LEU A 64 -3.81 -3.54 2.41
CA LEU A 64 -3.58 -4.32 1.20
C LEU A 64 -4.90 -4.88 0.62
N ARG A 65 -5.81 -5.37 1.47
CA ARG A 65 -7.14 -5.83 1.02
C ARG A 65 -7.97 -4.72 0.39
N ALA A 66 -7.88 -3.49 0.88
CA ALA A 66 -8.58 -2.34 0.32
C ALA A 66 -7.91 -1.83 -0.97
N ALA A 67 -6.58 -1.81 -1.02
CA ALA A 67 -5.82 -1.29 -2.16
C ALA A 67 -5.86 -2.21 -3.39
N LEU A 68 -5.64 -3.52 -3.20
CA LEU A 68 -5.46 -4.48 -4.31
C LEU A 68 -6.65 -4.57 -5.30
N PRO A 69 -7.93 -4.57 -4.86
CA PRO A 69 -9.07 -4.59 -5.78
C PRO A 69 -9.18 -3.33 -6.65
N GLY A 70 -8.77 -2.18 -6.11
CA GLY A 70 -8.72 -0.89 -6.83
C GLY A 70 -7.68 -0.88 -7.94
N MET A 71 -6.62 -1.70 -7.84
CA MET A 71 -5.48 -1.68 -8.75
C MET A 71 -5.76 -1.94 -10.22
N ARG A 72 -6.91 -2.54 -10.54
CA ARG A 72 -7.30 -2.85 -11.92
C ARG A 72 -8.50 -2.06 -12.40
N ARG A 73 -9.01 -1.13 -11.58
CA ARG A 73 -10.22 -0.36 -11.84
C ARG A 73 -9.88 1.11 -12.01
N HIS A 74 -10.52 1.75 -12.98
CA HIS A 74 -10.39 3.19 -13.21
C HIS A 74 -11.30 4.02 -12.29
N GLU A 75 -12.35 3.41 -11.75
CA GLU A 75 -13.27 4.06 -10.81
C GLU A 75 -13.43 3.23 -9.53
N SER A 76 -13.61 3.93 -8.42
CA SER A 76 -13.92 3.41 -7.10
C SER A 76 -15.10 4.18 -6.49
N SER A 77 -15.74 3.59 -5.49
CA SER A 77 -16.68 4.31 -4.62
C SER A 77 -15.95 5.18 -3.60
N LEU A 78 -16.60 6.26 -3.16
CA LEU A 78 -16.15 7.02 -1.99
C LEU A 78 -15.92 6.12 -0.77
N ALA A 79 -16.77 5.11 -0.56
CA ALA A 79 -16.59 4.14 0.51
C ALA A 79 -15.26 3.38 0.41
N GLU A 80 -14.90 2.87 -0.77
CA GLU A 80 -13.64 2.16 -1.00
C GLU A 80 -12.42 3.07 -0.78
N GLU A 81 -12.47 4.31 -1.28
CA GLU A 81 -11.40 5.29 -1.08
C GLU A 81 -11.23 5.64 0.41
N LEU A 82 -12.33 5.86 1.14
CA LEU A 82 -12.30 6.18 2.57
C LEU A 82 -11.81 5.00 3.41
N GLU A 83 -12.15 3.77 3.06
CA GLU A 83 -11.62 2.56 3.71
C GLU A 83 -10.11 2.46 3.55
N LEU A 84 -9.59 2.72 2.34
CA LEU A 84 -8.17 2.73 2.07
C LEU A 84 -7.45 3.82 2.89
N VAL A 85 -8.00 5.04 2.92
CA VAL A 85 -7.49 6.16 3.74
C VAL A 85 -7.52 5.83 5.24
N ARG A 86 -8.58 5.19 5.73
CA ARG A 86 -8.68 4.75 7.14
C ARG A 86 -7.55 3.82 7.53
N HIS A 87 -7.30 2.78 6.72
CA HIS A 87 -6.20 1.85 7.00
C HIS A 87 -4.84 2.53 6.92
N TYR A 88 -4.63 3.40 5.93
CA TYR A 88 -3.40 4.16 5.78
C TYR A 88 -3.11 5.06 6.99
N LEU A 89 -4.09 5.88 7.40
CA LEU A 89 -3.95 6.78 8.54
C LEU A 89 -3.80 6.03 9.87
N ALA A 90 -4.44 4.86 10.03
CA ALA A 90 -4.23 4.02 11.20
C ALA A 90 -2.77 3.53 11.32
N ILE A 91 -2.17 3.11 10.22
CA ILE A 91 -0.75 2.71 10.16
C ILE A 91 0.15 3.91 10.51
N LEU A 92 -0.12 5.08 9.93
CA LEU A 92 0.65 6.29 10.22
C LEU A 92 0.51 6.73 11.67
N GLN A 93 -0.68 6.66 12.26
CA GLN A 93 -0.92 7.05 13.64
C GLN A 93 -0.17 6.14 14.61
N MET A 94 -0.12 4.83 14.36
CA MET A 94 0.72 3.90 15.14
C MET A 94 2.20 4.26 15.07
N ARG A 95 2.68 4.78 13.93
CA ARG A 95 4.08 5.17 13.74
C ARG A 95 4.40 6.54 14.34
N MET A 96 3.48 7.48 14.23
CA MET A 96 3.70 8.89 14.61
C MET A 96 3.27 9.18 16.05
N GLY A 97 2.45 8.32 16.65
CA GLY A 97 1.87 8.51 17.96
C GLY A 97 1.01 9.77 18.00
N GLU A 98 1.15 10.54 19.07
CA GLU A 98 0.40 11.78 19.31
C GLU A 98 0.68 12.88 18.27
N ARG A 99 1.73 12.75 17.45
CA ARG A 99 2.06 13.74 16.41
C ARG A 99 1.10 13.72 15.23
N LEU A 100 0.29 12.68 15.08
CA LEU A 100 -0.73 12.59 14.04
C LEU A 100 -2.11 12.47 14.69
N SER A 101 -2.96 13.46 14.42
CA SER A 101 -4.38 13.46 14.75
C SER A 101 -5.18 13.64 13.47
N PHE A 102 -6.19 12.81 13.25
CA PHE A 102 -7.03 12.87 12.07
C PHE A 102 -8.49 12.54 12.41
N ALA A 103 -9.40 13.07 11.60
CA ALA A 103 -10.81 12.74 11.65
C ALA A 103 -11.32 12.58 10.21
N ILE A 104 -12.17 11.57 9.99
CA ILE A 104 -12.80 11.31 8.70
C ILE A 104 -14.30 11.46 8.88
N SER A 105 -14.89 12.42 8.18
CA SER A 105 -16.33 12.65 8.18
C SER A 105 -16.83 12.74 6.75
N ALA A 106 -17.79 11.88 6.41
CA ALA A 106 -18.42 11.85 5.10
C ALA A 106 -19.91 11.48 5.27
N PRO A 107 -20.83 12.20 4.62
CA PRO A 107 -22.25 11.85 4.60
C PRO A 107 -22.47 10.44 4.05
N ALA A 108 -23.38 9.67 4.67
CA ALA A 108 -23.64 8.28 4.30
C ALA A 108 -24.18 8.17 2.86
N GLU A 109 -24.93 9.18 2.43
CA GLU A 109 -25.54 9.28 1.10
C GLU A 109 -24.50 9.37 -0.02
N LEU A 110 -23.28 9.81 0.30
CA LEU A 110 -22.19 9.95 -0.67
C LEU A 110 -21.34 8.68 -0.80
N GLN A 111 -21.54 7.66 0.04
CA GLN A 111 -20.67 6.48 0.05
C GLN A 111 -20.59 5.76 -1.31
N SER A 112 -21.67 5.79 -2.11
CA SER A 112 -21.70 5.18 -3.45
C SER A 112 -21.22 6.10 -4.57
N ALA A 113 -20.87 7.36 -4.29
CA ALA A 113 -20.36 8.29 -5.30
C ALA A 113 -19.13 7.70 -5.99
N ARG A 114 -19.05 7.86 -7.32
CA ARG A 114 -17.95 7.33 -8.14
C ARG A 114 -16.86 8.38 -8.28
N LEU A 115 -15.62 7.94 -8.11
CA LEU A 115 -14.42 8.75 -8.13
C LEU A 115 -13.37 8.00 -8.97
N PRO A 116 -12.40 8.70 -9.58
CA PRO A 116 -11.22 8.01 -10.07
C PRO A 116 -10.51 7.32 -8.90
N THR A 117 -10.06 6.08 -9.11
CA THR A 117 -9.37 5.30 -8.09
C THR A 117 -8.13 6.05 -7.58
N LEU A 118 -7.90 6.00 -6.27
CA LEU A 118 -6.75 6.55 -5.52
C LEU A 118 -6.69 8.08 -5.40
N VAL A 119 -7.74 8.81 -5.78
CA VAL A 119 -7.75 10.26 -5.61
C VAL A 119 -7.64 10.69 -4.15
N LEU A 120 -8.38 10.04 -3.23
CA LEU A 120 -8.33 10.44 -1.82
C LEU A 120 -7.01 10.06 -1.12
N PRO A 121 -6.48 8.83 -1.26
CA PRO A 121 -5.16 8.48 -0.75
C PRO A 121 -4.08 9.48 -1.18
N THR A 122 -4.03 9.88 -2.45
CA THR A 122 -3.05 10.86 -2.95
C THR A 122 -3.21 12.23 -2.30
N LEU A 123 -4.43 12.70 -2.07
CA LEU A 123 -4.66 13.98 -1.38
C LEU A 123 -4.23 13.90 0.09
N VAL A 124 -4.49 12.78 0.76
CA VAL A 124 -4.12 12.56 2.16
C VAL A 124 -2.61 12.45 2.34
N GLU A 125 -1.89 11.84 1.39
CA GLU A 125 -0.43 11.75 1.42
C GLU A 125 0.25 13.13 1.36
N ASN A 126 -0.39 14.11 0.72
CA ASN A 126 0.15 15.47 0.53
C ASN A 126 -0.29 16.49 1.59
N ALA A 127 -1.16 16.11 2.52
CA ALA A 127 -1.71 17.01 3.56
C ALA A 127 -0.80 17.10 4.79
#